data_AF-V4T652-F1
#
_entry.id   AF-V4T652-F1
#
_cell.length_a   1.000
_cell.length_b   1.000
_cell.length_c   1.000
_cell.angle_alpha   90.00
_cell.angle_beta   90.00
_cell.angle_gamma   90.00
#
_symmetry.space_group_name_H-M   'P 1'
#
loop_
_entity.id
_entity.type
_entity.pdbx_description
1 polymer ?
#
loop_
_entity_poly.entity_id
_entity_poly.type
_entity_poly.pdbx_seq_one_letter_code
_entity_poly.pdbx_strand_id
1 'polypeptide(L)' 'MLTNKLLAFWNHPAGPKTIHFWAPTFKWGINIANIADFSNYNMKNWNLFSVNFAMARTGLYQLSRKIKQN' A
#
# COMPACT_ATOMS: atom_id res chain seq x y z
N MET A 1 18.82 -25.13 7.58
CA MET A 1 18.75 -23.68 7.93
C MET A 1 17.49 -22.97 7.39
N LEU A 2 17.00 -23.29 6.18
CA LEU A 2 15.78 -22.66 5.61
C LEU A 2 14.48 -22.93 6.42
N THR A 3 14.41 -24.09 7.09
CA THR A 3 13.25 -24.55 7.87
C THR A 3 12.95 -23.68 9.09
N ASN A 4 13.96 -23.17 9.79
CA ASN A 4 13.76 -22.39 11.03
C ASN A 4 13.16 -21.00 10.79
N LYS A 5 13.51 -20.33 9.68
CA LYS A 5 12.97 -19.00 9.36
C LYS A 5 11.54 -19.09 8.82
N LEU A 6 11.23 -20.10 8.01
CA LEU A 6 9.87 -20.35 7.54
C LEU A 6 8.95 -20.78 8.69
N LEU A 7 9.45 -21.63 9.60
CA LEU A 7 8.71 -22.03 10.80
C LEU A 7 8.47 -20.84 11.75
N ALA A 8 9.48 -20.01 11.97
CA ALA A 8 9.35 -18.77 12.76
C ALA A 8 8.35 -17.80 12.14
N PHE A 9 8.35 -17.65 10.81
CA PHE A 9 7.37 -16.84 10.08
C PHE A 9 5.94 -17.42 10.18
N TRP A 10 5.81 -18.75 10.12
CA TRP A 10 4.53 -19.46 10.19
C TRP A 10 3.87 -19.41 11.57
N ASN A 11 4.68 -19.39 12.63
CA ASN A 11 4.22 -19.35 14.02
C ASN A 11 4.16 -17.91 14.58
N HIS A 12 4.47 -16.90 13.77
CA HIS A 12 4.41 -15.50 14.21
C HIS A 12 2.95 -15.10 14.56
N PRO A 13 2.71 -14.33 15.64
CA PRO A 13 1.36 -13.94 16.06
C PRO A 13 0.61 -13.06 15.04
N ALA A 14 1.33 -12.42 14.11
CA ALA A 14 0.77 -11.72 12.95
C ALA A 14 1.16 -12.42 11.62
N GLY A 15 1.40 -13.73 11.67
CA GLY A 15 1.80 -14.55 10.52
C GLY A 15 0.63 -15.02 9.67
N PRO A 16 0.88 -15.89 8.68
CA PRO A 16 -0.10 -16.31 7.67
C PRO A 16 -1.33 -17.04 8.21
N LYS A 17 -1.33 -17.45 9.48
CA LYS A 17 -2.50 -18.07 10.13
C LYS A 17 -3.50 -17.05 10.66
N THR A 18 -3.15 -15.77 10.68
CA THR A 18 -3.91 -14.75 11.43
C THR A 18 -4.53 -13.71 10.52
N ILE A 19 -5.65 -13.12 10.98
CA ILE A 19 -6.34 -12.05 10.26
C ILE A 19 -5.47 -10.81 10.07
N HIS A 20 -4.51 -10.57 10.96
CA HIS A 20 -3.58 -9.43 10.88
C HIS A 20 -2.67 -9.49 9.64
N PHE A 21 -2.40 -10.69 9.10
CA PHE A 21 -1.65 -10.87 7.87
C PHE A 21 -2.54 -10.70 6.62
N TRP A 22 -3.74 -11.27 6.67
CA TRP A 22 -4.64 -11.30 5.52
C TRP A 22 -5.46 -10.01 5.35
N ALA A 23 -5.88 -9.34 6.43
CA ALA A 23 -6.68 -8.12 6.35
C ALA A 23 -5.99 -6.98 5.56
N PRO A 24 -4.68 -6.70 5.76
CA PRO A 24 -3.96 -5.77 4.89
C PRO A 24 -3.91 -6.28 3.45
N THR A 25 -3.61 -7.57 3.24
CA THR A 25 -3.48 -8.19 1.90
C THR A 25 -4.77 -8.06 1.09
N PHE A 26 -5.93 -8.34 1.70
CA PHE A 26 -7.23 -8.18 1.04
C PHE A 26 -7.61 -6.72 0.81
N LYS A 27 -7.27 -5.81 1.74
CA LYS A 27 -7.50 -4.37 1.54
C LYS A 27 -6.74 -3.82 0.33
N TRP A 28 -5.49 -4.25 0.15
CA TRP A 28 -4.72 -3.90 -1.05
C TRP A 28 -5.23 -4.63 -2.30
N GLY A 29 -5.66 -5.89 -2.18
CA GLY A 29 -6.28 -6.64 -3.28
C GLY A 29 -7.53 -5.97 -3.84
N ILE A 30 -8.40 -5.43 -2.96
CA ILE A 30 -9.58 -4.65 -3.37
C ILE A 30 -9.17 -3.35 -4.09
N ASN A 31 -8.11 -2.67 -3.63
CA ASN A 31 -7.62 -1.46 -4.29
C ASN A 31 -7.00 -1.77 -5.67
N ILE A 32 -6.28 -2.89 -5.80
CA ILE A 32 -5.75 -3.37 -7.09
C ILE A 32 -6.89 -3.75 -8.03
N ALA A 33 -7.93 -4.42 -7.54
CA ALA A 33 -9.13 -4.72 -8.33
C ALA A 33 -9.80 -3.43 -8.82
N ASN A 34 -9.96 -2.42 -7.97
CA ASN A 34 -10.50 -1.12 -8.36
C ASN A 34 -9.62 -0.42 -9.41
N ILE A 35 -8.29 -0.47 -9.29
CA ILE A 35 -7.35 0.08 -10.28
C ILE A 35 -7.41 -0.70 -11.60
N ALA A 36 -7.56 -2.02 -11.56
CA ALA A 36 -7.75 -2.82 -12.76
C ALA A 36 -9.09 -2.50 -13.44
N ASP A 37 -10.13 -2.21 -12.66
CA ASP A 37 -11.46 -1.86 -13.17
C ASP A 37 -11.53 -0.43 -13.74
N PHE A 38 -10.59 0.45 -13.37
CA PHE A 38 -10.36 1.75 -14.02
C PHE A 38 -10.03 1.60 -15.53
N SER A 39 -9.61 0.42 -15.99
CA SER A 39 -9.37 0.14 -17.41
C SER A 39 -10.64 -0.06 -18.24
N ASN A 40 -11.76 -0.46 -17.62
CA ASN A 40 -12.97 -0.86 -18.35
C ASN A 40 -13.98 0.27 -18.54
N TYR A 41 -13.85 1.38 -17.81
CA TYR A 41 -14.78 2.51 -17.93
C TYR A 41 -14.01 3.79 -18.26
N ASN A 42 -14.42 4.45 -19.35
CA ASN A 42 -13.98 5.76 -19.82
C ASN A 42 -14.32 6.92 -18.84
N MET A 43 -14.17 6.73 -17.53
CA MET A 43 -14.38 7.76 -16.53
C MET A 43 -13.04 8.42 -16.21
N LYS A 44 -12.69 9.44 -16.99
CA LYS A 44 -11.65 10.41 -16.61
C LYS A 44 -12.12 11.18 -15.38
N ASN A 45 -11.89 10.61 -14.19
CA ASN A 45 -12.15 11.29 -12.93
C ASN A 45 -10.99 12.24 -12.62
N TRP A 46 -11.10 13.48 -13.10
CA TRP A 46 -10.14 14.57 -12.89
C TRP A 46 -9.84 14.86 -11.42
N ASN A 47 -10.77 14.50 -10.52
CA ASN A 47 -10.55 14.60 -9.08
C ASN A 47 -9.39 13.70 -8.62
N LEU A 48 -9.36 12.43 -9.06
CA LEU A 48 -8.29 11.50 -8.71
C LEU A 48 -6.90 12.00 -9.15
N PHE A 49 -6.81 12.61 -10.33
CA PHE A 49 -5.55 13.18 -10.82
C PHE A 49 -5.08 14.35 -9.94
N SER A 50 -5.99 15.27 -9.60
CA SER A 50 -5.69 16.44 -8.77
C SER A 50 -5.27 16.06 -7.34
N VAL A 51 -5.97 15.11 -6.71
CA VAL A 51 -5.64 14.69 -5.32
C VAL A 51 -4.32 13.93 -5.25
N ASN A 52 -4.01 13.07 -6.23
CA ASN A 52 -2.72 12.39 -6.29
C ASN A 52 -1.57 13.41 -6.47
N PHE A 53 -1.77 14.43 -7.29
CA PHE A 53 -0.80 15.49 -7.49
C PHE A 53 -0.61 16.38 -6.24
N ALA A 54 -1.71 16.70 -5.53
CA ALA A 54 -1.64 17.43 -4.27
C ALA A 54 -0.89 16.64 -3.18
N MET A 55 -1.15 15.33 -3.07
CA MET A 55 -0.43 14.46 -2.14
C MET A 55 1.06 14.29 -2.49
N ALA A 56 1.41 14.25 -3.78
CA ALA A 56 2.80 14.23 -4.20
C ALA A 56 3.54 15.51 -3.80
N ARG A 57 2.90 16.68 -3.96
CA ARG A 57 3.48 17.97 -3.51
C ARG A 57 3.69 18.02 -2.00
N THR A 58 2.74 17.56 -1.21
CA THR A 58 2.87 17.56 0.26
C THR A 58 3.92 16.54 0.72
N GLY A 59 4.02 15.38 0.07
CA GLY A 59 5.09 14.40 0.32
C GLY A 59 6.49 14.96 0.01
N LEU A 60 6.66 15.63 -1.12
CA LEU A 60 7.91 16.31 -1.49
C LEU A 60 8.26 17.42 -0.50
N TYR A 61 7.28 18.20 -0.04
CA TYR A 61 7.49 19.21 0.99
C TYR A 61 7.94 18.59 2.32
N GLN A 62 7.33 17.47 2.72
CA GLN A 62 7.71 16.74 3.93
C GLN A 62 9.07 16.05 3.82
N LEU A 63 9.49 15.67 2.61
CA LEU A 63 10.83 15.16 2.37
C LEU A 63 11.85 16.30 2.41
N SER A 64 11.56 17.41 1.72
CA SER A 64 12.41 18.61 1.70
C SER A 64 12.63 19.18 3.10
N ARG A 65 11.60 19.26 3.94
CA ARG A 65 11.76 19.69 5.34
C ARG A 65 12.65 18.74 6.14
N LYS A 66 12.61 17.42 5.87
CA LYS A 66 13.40 16.41 6.60
C LYS A 66 14.87 16.43 6.19
N ILE A 67 15.15 16.69 4.91
CA ILE A 67 16.51 16.88 4.39
C ILE A 67 17.17 18.13 4.99
N LYS A 68 16.42 19.19 5.26
CA LYS A 68 16.95 20.42 5.87
C LYS A 68 17.25 20.29 7.39
N GLN A 69 16.69 19.26 8.05
CA GLN A 69 16.87 19.03 9.50
C GLN A 69 17.91 17.94 9.81
N ASN A 70 18.62 17.45 8.80
CA ASN A 70 19.78 16.55 8.91
C ASN A 70 21.04 17.27 8.44
#